data_AF-A0A256YK91-F1
#
_entry.id   AF-A0A256YK91-F1
#
_cell.length_a   1.000
_cell.length_b   1.000
_cell.length_c   1.000
_cell.angle_alpha   90.00
_cell.angle_beta   90.00
_cell.angle_gamma   90.00
#
_symmetry.space_group_name_H-M   'P 1'
#
loop_
_entity.id
_entity.type
_entity.pdbx_description
1 polymer ?
#
loop_
_entity_poly.entity_id
_entity_poly.type
_entity_poly.pdbx_seq_one_letter_code
_entity_poly.pdbx_strand_id
1 'polypeptide(L)'
;MFIKFYRGDEEYKRKIIHCVNSIDDGFVIPEIISEHGADDRYIEVGAASILAKVERDREIEKLKEEYGEFGSGYPADELTKGFMKELIRNGELPEFVRKSWSTVDKSKQRKLFEF
;
A
#
# COMPACT_ATOMS: atom_id res chain seq x y z
N MET A 1 6.97 -32.41 -5.08
CA MET A 1 5.89 -33.07 -4.30
C MET A 1 5.29 -32.03 -3.37
N PHE A 2 3.99 -31.76 -3.55
CA PHE A 2 3.12 -30.80 -2.85
C PHE A 2 3.54 -29.33 -2.75
N ILE A 3 3.02 -28.51 -3.67
CA ILE A 3 2.73 -27.09 -3.38
C ILE A 3 1.22 -26.97 -3.22
N LYS A 4 0.79 -26.61 -2.00
CA LYS A 4 -0.60 -26.27 -1.69
C LYS A 4 -0.88 -24.88 -2.23
N PHE A 5 -1.68 -24.79 -3.29
CA PHE A 5 -2.29 -23.53 -3.70
C PHE A 5 -3.36 -23.13 -2.68
N TYR A 6 -3.20 -21.97 -2.04
CA TYR A 6 -4.32 -21.28 -1.41
C TYR A 6 -5.05 -20.47 -2.47
N ARG A 7 -6.38 -20.55 -2.46
CA ARG A 7 -7.34 -20.19 -3.53
C ARG A 7 -7.34 -18.70 -3.99
N GLY A 8 -6.35 -17.88 -3.57
CA GLY A 8 -6.18 -16.47 -3.90
C GLY A 8 -4.94 -16.11 -4.75
N ASP A 9 -4.02 -17.06 -5.00
CA ASP A 9 -2.74 -16.77 -5.68
C ASP A 9 -2.86 -16.50 -7.19
N GLU A 10 -3.86 -17.07 -7.87
CA GLU A 10 -3.99 -16.96 -9.34
C GLU A 10 -4.29 -15.53 -9.81
N GLU A 11 -5.10 -14.78 -9.07
CA GLU A 11 -5.39 -13.39 -9.43
C GLU A 11 -4.18 -12.48 -9.18
N TYR A 12 -3.47 -12.70 -8.07
CA TYR A 12 -2.28 -11.93 -7.73
C TYR A 12 -1.16 -12.17 -8.74
N LYS A 13 -0.94 -13.44 -9.11
CA LYS A 13 -0.01 -13.84 -10.16
C LYS A 13 -0.32 -13.16 -11.50
N ARG A 14 -1.60 -13.14 -11.92
CA ARG A 14 -2.01 -12.46 -13.15
C ARG A 14 -1.72 -10.96 -13.13
N LYS A 15 -1.94 -10.30 -11.98
CA LYS A 15 -1.61 -8.87 -11.82
C LYS A 15 -0.12 -8.62 -11.97
N ILE A 16 0.73 -9.44 -11.35
CA ILE A 16 2.18 -9.33 -11.48
C ILE A 16 2.60 -9.50 -12.94
N ILE A 17 2.10 -10.55 -13.61
CA ILE A 17 2.43 -10.80 -15.03
C ILE A 17 2.01 -9.63 -15.91
N HIS A 18 0.80 -9.10 -15.70
CA HIS A 18 0.31 -7.95 -16.44
C HIS A 18 1.19 -6.71 -16.22
N CYS A 19 1.57 -6.41 -14.97
CA CYS A 19 2.46 -5.29 -14.67
C CYS A 19 3.85 -5.47 -15.29
N VAL A 20 4.46 -6.64 -15.18
CA VAL A 20 5.80 -6.89 -15.75
C VAL A 20 5.76 -6.75 -17.28
N ASN A 21 4.79 -7.37 -17.94
CA ASN A 21 4.66 -7.27 -19.40
C ASN A 21 4.31 -5.84 -19.88
N SER A 22 3.71 -5.00 -19.03
CA SER A 22 3.46 -3.60 -19.36
C SER A 22 4.73 -2.74 -19.35
N ILE A 23 5.81 -3.23 -18.73
CA ILE A 23 7.11 -2.56 -18.63
C ILE A 23 8.08 -3.13 -19.66
N ASP A 24 8.13 -4.46 -19.80
CA ASP A 24 8.99 -5.18 -20.75
C ASP A 24 8.29 -6.48 -21.18
N ASP A 25 7.85 -6.52 -22.45
CA ASP A 25 7.15 -7.66 -23.03
C ASP A 25 8.09 -8.82 -23.44
N GLY A 26 9.40 -8.55 -23.51
CA GLY A 26 10.44 -9.54 -23.76
C GLY A 26 10.92 -10.29 -22.51
N PHE A 27 10.49 -9.85 -21.32
CA PHE A 27 10.92 -10.44 -20.07
C PHE A 27 10.26 -11.80 -19.82
N VAL A 28 11.08 -12.86 -19.72
CA VAL A 28 10.59 -14.20 -19.38
C VAL A 28 10.36 -14.27 -17.88
N ILE A 29 9.09 -14.33 -17.49
CA ILE A 29 8.69 -14.39 -16.07
C ILE A 29 9.00 -15.78 -15.50
N PRO A 30 9.84 -15.89 -14.46
CA PRO A 30 10.17 -17.15 -13.82
C PRO A 30 8.99 -17.70 -12.99
N GLU A 31 9.19 -18.85 -12.35
CA GLU A 31 8.20 -19.38 -11.41
C GLU A 31 7.91 -18.37 -10.29
N ILE A 32 6.62 -18.11 -10.04
CA ILE A 32 6.17 -17.19 -8.98
C ILE A 32 5.67 -18.04 -7.81
N ILE A 33 6.32 -17.86 -6.66
CA ILE A 33 5.94 -18.45 -5.38
C ILE A 33 5.47 -17.32 -4.47
N SER A 34 4.26 -17.46 -3.90
CA SER A 34 3.62 -16.46 -3.05
C SER A 34 3.26 -17.10 -1.72
N GLU A 35 3.70 -16.48 -0.63
CA GLU A 35 3.48 -17.00 0.72
C GLU A 35 3.29 -15.85 1.74
N HIS A 36 2.53 -16.10 2.80
CA HIS A 36 2.38 -15.15 3.89
C HIS A 36 3.65 -15.07 4.75
N GLY A 37 4.15 -13.85 5.03
CA GLY A 37 5.36 -13.64 5.84
C GLY A 37 6.64 -14.17 5.19
N ALA A 38 6.74 -14.04 3.86
CA ALA A 38 7.91 -14.51 3.11
C ALA A 38 9.19 -13.73 3.47
N ASP A 39 9.07 -12.47 3.89
CA ASP A 39 10.19 -11.63 4.31
C ASP A 39 10.91 -12.12 5.58
N ASP A 40 10.21 -12.86 6.44
CA ASP A 40 10.81 -13.49 7.63
C ASP A 40 11.52 -14.82 7.32
N ARG A 41 11.27 -15.41 6.13
CA ARG A 41 11.76 -16.74 5.75
C ARG A 41 12.86 -16.71 4.70
N TYR A 42 12.79 -15.75 3.77
CA TYR A 42 13.66 -15.66 2.62
C TYR A 42 14.45 -14.34 2.68
N ILE A 43 15.77 -14.43 2.75
CA ILE A 43 16.67 -13.27 2.94
C ILE A 43 16.50 -12.23 1.82
N GLU A 44 16.25 -12.71 0.62
CA GLU A 44 16.07 -11.95 -0.62
C GLU A 44 14.77 -11.14 -0.53
N VAL A 45 13.71 -11.74 0.01
CA VAL A 45 12.42 -11.07 0.24
C VAL A 45 12.53 -10.09 1.40
N GLY A 46 13.27 -10.43 2.46
CA GLY A 46 13.61 -9.51 3.54
C GLY A 46 14.37 -8.28 3.05
N ALA A 47 15.38 -8.46 2.20
CA ALA A 47 16.13 -7.37 1.57
C ALA A 47 15.23 -6.48 0.70
N ALA A 48 14.34 -7.08 -0.11
CA ALA A 48 13.35 -6.34 -0.88
C ALA A 48 12.40 -5.53 0.03
N SER A 49 11.99 -6.10 1.16
CA SER A 49 11.15 -5.44 2.18
C SER A 49 11.85 -4.23 2.80
N ILE A 50 13.16 -4.32 3.06
CA ILE A 50 13.97 -3.19 3.55
C ILE A 50 14.04 -2.08 2.51
N LEU A 51 14.40 -2.41 1.25
CA LEU A 51 14.48 -1.42 0.17
C LEU A 51 13.15 -0.70 -0.03
N ALA A 52 12.05 -1.45 -0.07
CA ALA A 52 10.71 -0.87 -0.22
C ALA A 52 10.34 0.09 0.91
N LYS A 53 10.64 -0.27 2.17
CA LYS A 53 10.35 0.60 3.34
C LYS A 53 11.22 1.85 3.34
N VAL A 54 12.51 1.73 3.02
CA VAL A 54 13.44 2.87 2.98
C VAL A 54 13.03 3.86 1.89
N GLU A 55 12.71 3.40 0.68
CA GLU A 55 12.25 4.32 -0.39
C GLU A 55 10.90 4.96 -0.05
N ARG A 56 9.98 4.21 0.54
CA ARG A 56 8.71 4.75 1.04
C ARG A 56 8.95 5.87 2.05
N ASP A 57 9.79 5.63 3.05
CA ASP A 57 10.02 6.60 4.12
C ASP A 57 10.71 7.85 3.59
N ARG A 58 11.64 7.71 2.64
CA ARG A 58 12.24 8.86 1.93
C ARG A 58 11.20 9.69 1.19
N GLU A 59 10.25 9.06 0.51
CA GLU A 59 9.20 9.78 -0.22
C GLU A 59 8.22 10.47 0.73
N ILE A 60 7.91 9.86 1.88
CA ILE A 60 7.12 10.50 2.94
C ILE A 60 7.82 11.76 3.46
N GLU A 61 9.13 11.72 3.70
CA GLU A 61 9.87 12.90 4.15
C GLU A 61 9.87 14.04 3.12
N LYS A 62 10.01 13.74 1.82
CA LYS A 62 9.83 14.76 0.76
C LYS A 62 8.44 15.37 0.77
N LEU A 63 7.40 14.54 0.94
CA LEU A 63 6.03 15.05 1.05
C LEU A 63 5.85 15.93 2.29
N LYS A 64 6.52 15.62 3.40
CA LYS A 64 6.48 16.47 4.60
C LYS A 64 7.18 17.81 4.41
N GLU A 65 8.23 17.87 3.59
CA GLU A 65 8.87 19.14 3.22
C GLU A 65 7.91 20.07 2.46
N GLU A 66 7.04 19.50 1.61
CA GLU A 66 6.08 20.27 0.80
C GLU A 66 4.75 20.56 1.52
N TYR A 67 4.20 19.57 2.25
CA TYR A 67 2.85 19.63 2.83
C TYR A 67 2.83 19.77 4.36
N GLY A 68 3.99 19.76 5.02
CA GLY A 68 4.12 19.78 6.47
C GLY A 68 3.96 18.40 7.12
N GLU A 69 4.04 18.35 8.44
CA GLU A 69 3.96 17.09 9.20
C GLU A 69 2.52 16.56 9.26
N PHE A 70 2.30 15.41 8.61
CA PHE A 70 1.02 14.70 8.57
C PHE A 70 1.07 13.31 9.22
N GLY A 71 2.14 13.02 9.97
CA GLY A 71 2.40 11.75 10.60
C GLY A 71 2.87 10.68 9.62
N SER A 72 2.52 9.43 9.92
CA SER A 72 2.97 8.24 9.22
C SER A 72 2.23 7.95 7.90
N GLY A 73 1.12 8.63 7.64
CA GLY A 73 0.24 8.34 6.50
C GLY A 73 -0.69 7.14 6.74
N TYR A 74 -0.63 6.50 7.92
CA TYR A 74 -1.53 5.41 8.28
C TYR A 74 -2.83 5.92 8.91
N PRO A 75 -3.97 5.27 8.62
CA PRO A 75 -5.26 5.67 9.18
C PRO A 75 -5.36 5.42 10.70
N ALA A 76 -4.42 4.69 11.30
CA ALA A 76 -4.36 4.48 12.75
C ALA A 76 -3.68 5.64 13.48
N ASP A 77 -2.84 6.41 12.80
CA ASP A 77 -2.09 7.52 13.37
C ASP A 77 -2.98 8.75 13.56
N GLU A 78 -2.99 9.30 14.77
CA GLU A 78 -3.81 10.45 15.13
C GLU A 78 -3.39 11.72 14.38
N LEU A 79 -2.09 11.89 14.08
CA LEU A 79 -1.61 13.04 13.29
C LEU A 79 -2.14 12.97 11.86
N THR A 80 -2.03 11.79 11.23
CA THR A 80 -2.58 11.54 9.89
C THR A 80 -4.10 11.71 9.86
N LYS A 81 -4.83 11.25 10.88
CA LYS A 81 -6.29 11.50 10.98
C LYS A 81 -6.61 12.99 11.07
N GLY A 82 -5.84 13.75 11.85
CA GLY A 82 -5.98 15.20 11.98
C GLY A 82 -5.81 15.89 10.63
N PHE A 83 -4.67 15.66 9.99
CA PHE A 83 -4.34 16.20 8.67
C PHE A 83 -5.41 15.86 7.62
N MET A 84 -5.84 14.60 7.55
CA MET A 84 -6.88 14.16 6.62
C MET A 84 -8.23 14.86 6.88
N LYS A 85 -8.60 15.11 8.14
CA LYS A 85 -9.84 15.85 8.46
C LYS A 85 -9.78 17.31 7.99
N GLU A 86 -8.61 17.93 8.02
CA GLU A 86 -8.40 19.30 7.54
C GLU A 86 -8.48 19.36 6.01
N LEU A 87 -7.77 18.46 5.31
CA LEU A 87 -7.85 18.35 3.85
C LEU A 87 -9.29 18.15 3.36
N ILE A 88 -10.03 17.22 3.99
CA ILE A 88 -11.45 16.98 3.63
C ILE A 88 -12.32 18.22 3.91
N ARG A 89 -12.02 19.00 4.96
CA ARG A 89 -12.77 20.23 5.27
C ARG A 89 -12.50 21.33 4.25
N ASN A 90 -11.26 21.42 3.77
CA ASN A 90 -10.83 22.40 2.78
C ASN A 90 -11.30 22.02 1.37
N GLY A 91 -11.71 20.76 1.15
CA GLY A 91 -12.25 20.27 -0.12
C GLY A 91 -11.19 19.93 -1.16
N GLU A 92 -9.92 20.14 -0.84
CA GLU A 92 -8.77 19.88 -1.71
C GLU A 92 -8.01 18.65 -1.20
N LEU A 93 -8.05 17.58 -1.97
CA LEU A 93 -7.27 16.37 -1.70
C LEU A 93 -6.06 16.35 -2.65
N PRO A 94 -4.83 16.49 -2.12
CA PRO A 94 -3.61 16.36 -2.91
C PRO A 94 -3.54 15.03 -3.66
N GLU A 95 -2.77 14.99 -4.74
CA GLU A 95 -2.67 13.80 -5.60
C GLU A 95 -2.10 12.58 -4.87
N PHE A 96 -1.19 12.79 -3.90
CA PHE A 96 -0.61 11.71 -3.10
C PHE A 96 -1.64 11.03 -2.16
N VAL A 97 -2.80 11.64 -1.95
CA VAL A 97 -3.88 11.06 -1.14
C VAL A 97 -4.68 10.04 -1.95
N ARG A 98 -4.71 8.80 -1.45
CA ARG A 98 -5.50 7.72 -2.05
C ARG A 98 -6.99 7.95 -1.86
N LYS A 99 -7.66 8.48 -2.88
CA LYS A 99 -9.11 8.79 -2.88
C LYS A 99 -10.01 7.57 -2.67
N SER A 100 -9.53 6.37 -3.00
CA SER A 100 -10.25 5.11 -2.82
C SER A 100 -10.27 4.59 -1.37
N TRP A 101 -9.51 5.22 -0.46
CA TRP A 101 -9.49 4.80 0.94
C TRP A 101 -10.81 5.06 1.65
N SER A 102 -11.27 4.07 2.42
CA SER A 102 -12.47 4.19 3.26
C SER A 102 -12.38 5.31 4.30
N THR A 103 -11.17 5.71 4.71
CA THR A 103 -10.94 6.85 5.60
C THR A 103 -11.30 8.19 4.95
N VAL A 104 -11.25 8.28 3.62
CA VAL A 104 -11.70 9.46 2.85
C VAL A 104 -13.23 9.45 2.74
N ASP A 105 -13.83 8.27 2.69
CA ASP A 105 -15.27 8.07 2.55
C ASP A 105 -15.99 7.99 3.91
N LYS A 106 -16.44 9.15 4.41
CA LYS A 106 -17.22 9.26 5.66
C LYS A 106 -18.48 8.38 5.68
N SER A 107 -19.03 7.99 4.54
CA SER A 107 -20.23 7.12 4.48
C SER A 107 -19.97 5.69 4.99
N LYS A 108 -18.70 5.27 5.06
CA LYS A 108 -18.29 3.95 5.54
C LYS A 108 -17.95 3.90 7.03
N GLN A 109 -17.86 5.06 7.70
CA GLN A 109 -17.57 5.15 9.13
C GLN A 109 -18.89 5.19 9.92
N ARG A 110 -19.51 4.03 10.13
CA ARG A 110 -20.70 3.91 11.00
C ARG A 110 -20.31 4.16 12.44
N LYS A 111 -21.05 5.02 13.14
CA LYS A 111 -20.89 5.16 14.60
C LYS A 111 -21.60 3.99 15.27
N LEU A 112 -21.02 3.46 16.35
CA LEU A 112 -21.63 2.35 17.11
C LEU A 112 -23.04 2.67 17.63
N PHE A 113 -23.38 3.95 17.76
CA PHE A 113 -24.69 4.45 18.18
C PHE A 113 -25.73 4.52 17.04
N GLU A 114 -25.38 4.12 15.82
CA GLU A 114 -26.29 4.10 14.66
C GLU A 114 -26.82 2.68 14.36
N PHE A 115 -26.66 1.74 15.31
CA PHE A 115 -27.26 0.41 15.33
C PHE A 115 -28.31 0.29 16.43
#